data_AF-A0A8J4C514-F1
#
_entry.id   AF-A0A8J4C514-F1
#
_cell.length_a   1.000
_cell.length_b   1.000
_cell.length_c   1.000
_cell.angle_alpha   90.00
_cell.angle_beta   90.00
_cell.angle_gamma   90.00
#
_symmetry.space_group_name_H-M   'P 1'
#
loop_
_entity.id
_entity.type
_entity.pdbx_description
1 polymer ?
#
loop_
_entity_poly.entity_id
_entity_poly.type
_entity_poly.pdbx_seq_one_letter_code
_entity_poly.pdbx_strand_id
1 'polypeptide(L)'
;NLAKELAVKRATVTPWWWGIYVYAKYRTYQNYKDPAFLMPRVMDKLFISLLVMTLYLGIGDNLAPSNLINISAVLFMWSATTGFSAAAYVPSLVLERPLFVRERNDGLFHATTYLTAKLLDEIMINAVAALGIAAFTFYGIQLLNSFGVFYVSYIVGICVGISMAYFVASFAPNMDVANAVVPIYAVTLLFFAGFLIRLSQIPPWWKWYSYIDFARYSWGAVMINQFKNHEEPWIGRPGQEGKRFRVFVFVVVMKILRGR
;
A
#
# COMPACT_ATOMS: atom_id res chain seq x y z
N ASN A 1 19.36 28.90 -31.23
CA ASN A 1 18.81 27.61 -30.76
C ASN A 1 19.92 26.67 -30.25
N LEU A 2 20.82 27.18 -29.41
CA LEU A 2 22.00 26.45 -28.91
C LEU A 2 21.62 25.17 -28.14
N ALA A 3 20.51 25.21 -27.40
CA ALA A 3 19.98 24.08 -26.63
C ALA A 3 19.54 22.89 -27.50
N LYS A 4 19.12 23.13 -28.75
CA LYS A 4 18.78 22.06 -29.71
C LYS A 4 20.02 21.42 -30.34
N GLU A 5 21.12 22.16 -30.47
CA GLU A 5 22.39 21.64 -31.01
C GLU A 5 23.19 20.87 -29.96
N LEU A 6 23.11 21.28 -28.69
CA LEU A 6 23.73 20.59 -27.56
C LEU A 6 22.94 19.37 -27.07
N ALA A 7 21.70 19.20 -27.52
CA ALA A 7 20.89 18.04 -27.17
C ALA A 7 21.47 16.76 -27.81
N VAL A 8 21.93 15.84 -26.96
CA VAL A 8 22.51 14.56 -27.40
C VAL A 8 21.48 13.77 -28.20
N LYS A 9 21.79 13.46 -29.46
CA LYS A 9 20.90 12.72 -30.40
C LYS A 9 20.73 11.23 -30.05
N ARG A 10 21.61 10.65 -29.22
CA ARG A 10 21.56 9.24 -28.80
C ARG A 10 20.91 9.08 -27.43
N ALA A 11 20.03 8.08 -27.33
CA ALA A 11 19.43 7.64 -26.10
C ALA A 11 20.45 6.83 -25.27
N THR A 12 21.38 7.53 -24.62
CA THR A 12 22.37 7.02 -23.66
C THR A 12 23.38 5.99 -24.20
N VAL A 13 24.59 5.98 -23.63
CA VAL A 13 25.68 5.05 -24.05
C VAL A 13 25.79 3.87 -23.09
N THR A 14 25.14 3.94 -21.93
CA THR A 14 25.26 2.98 -20.84
C THR A 14 24.16 1.92 -20.90
N PRO A 15 24.50 0.63 -20.69
CA PRO A 15 23.49 -0.39 -20.51
C PRO A 15 22.58 -0.10 -19.31
N TRP A 16 21.31 -0.49 -19.39
CA TRP A 16 20.31 -0.20 -18.35
C TRP A 16 20.71 -0.73 -16.97
N TRP A 17 21.28 -1.94 -16.89
CA TRP A 17 21.77 -2.53 -15.62
C TRP A 17 22.92 -1.72 -15.01
N TRP A 18 23.79 -1.14 -15.84
CA TRP A 18 24.89 -0.31 -15.38
C TRP A 18 24.36 0.98 -14.76
N GLY A 19 23.34 1.59 -15.37
CA GLY A 19 22.65 2.74 -14.80
C GLY A 19 22.02 2.44 -13.45
N ILE A 20 21.38 1.28 -13.28
CA ILE A 20 20.83 0.85 -11.98
C ILE A 20 21.94 0.67 -10.94
N TYR A 21 23.05 0.01 -11.30
CA TYR A 21 24.18 -0.20 -10.40
C TYR A 21 24.80 1.13 -9.93
N VAL A 22 25.05 2.06 -10.84
CA VAL A 22 25.58 3.39 -10.52
C VAL A 22 24.59 4.15 -9.63
N TYR A 23 23.30 4.10 -9.94
CA TYR A 23 22.27 4.72 -9.11
C TYR A 23 22.27 4.15 -7.67
N ALA A 24 22.27 2.83 -7.53
CA ALA A 24 22.29 2.16 -6.24
C ALA A 24 23.59 2.44 -5.46
N LYS A 25 24.74 2.47 -6.13
CA LYS A 25 26.03 2.68 -5.46
C LYS A 25 26.18 4.11 -4.94
N TYR A 26 25.81 5.11 -5.74
CA TYR A 26 26.10 6.50 -5.43
C TYR A 26 24.91 7.25 -4.83
N ARG A 27 23.69 7.00 -5.30
CA ARG A 27 22.51 7.79 -4.90
C ARG A 27 21.76 7.15 -3.74
N THR A 28 21.47 5.84 -3.82
CA THR A 28 20.85 5.10 -2.70
C THR A 28 21.71 5.17 -1.44
N TYR A 29 23.03 5.00 -1.57
CA TYR A 29 23.94 5.12 -0.42
C TYR A 29 23.92 6.51 0.25
N GLN A 30 23.78 7.58 -0.53
CA GLN A 30 23.68 8.94 0.03
C GLN A 30 22.28 9.20 0.63
N ASN A 31 21.22 8.72 -0.03
CA ASN A 31 19.86 8.80 0.48
C ASN A 31 19.72 8.10 1.83
N TYR A 32 20.42 6.98 2.06
CA TYR A 32 20.42 6.28 3.34
C TYR A 32 21.18 7.00 4.45
N LYS A 33 22.07 7.93 4.11
CA LYS A 33 22.73 8.79 5.11
C LYS A 33 21.89 9.98 5.51
N ASP A 34 20.95 10.38 4.66
CA ASP A 34 20.09 11.53 4.94
C ASP A 34 18.91 11.12 5.84
N PRO A 35 18.87 11.56 7.11
CA PRO A 35 17.75 11.27 7.99
C PRO A 35 16.45 11.88 7.46
N ALA A 36 16.48 13.00 6.73
CA ALA A 36 15.27 13.59 6.15
C ALA A 36 14.63 12.70 5.09
N PHE A 37 15.42 11.82 4.45
CA PHE A 37 14.93 10.82 3.52
C PHE A 37 14.38 9.59 4.26
N LEU A 38 15.13 9.01 5.21
CA LEU A 38 14.72 7.77 5.87
C LEU A 38 13.58 7.95 6.88
N MET A 39 13.60 9.04 7.65
CA MET A 39 12.70 9.22 8.79
C MET A 39 11.22 9.21 8.39
N PRO A 40 10.76 9.93 7.34
CA PRO A 40 9.36 9.90 6.92
C PRO A 40 8.89 8.55 6.36
N ARG A 41 9.81 7.67 5.95
CA ARG A 41 9.47 6.36 5.36
C ARG A 41 9.24 5.29 6.43
N VAL A 42 9.80 5.47 7.62
CA VAL A 42 9.72 4.49 8.72
C VAL A 42 8.88 5.02 9.88
N MET A 43 9.04 6.29 10.26
CA MET A 43 8.37 6.87 11.44
C MET A 43 6.85 6.98 11.27
N ASP A 44 6.37 7.27 10.05
CA ASP A 44 4.94 7.35 9.75
C ASP A 44 4.24 6.02 10.08
N LYS A 45 4.81 4.92 9.60
CA LYS A 45 4.29 3.56 9.78
C LYS A 45 4.46 3.09 11.21
N LEU A 46 5.58 3.41 11.85
CA LEU A 46 5.83 3.05 13.24
C LEU A 46 4.83 3.72 14.18
N PHE A 47 4.57 5.02 13.99
CA PHE A 47 3.61 5.75 14.81
C PHE A 47 2.18 5.19 14.66
N ILE A 48 1.73 4.96 13.42
CA ILE A 48 0.39 4.40 13.19
C ILE A 48 0.29 2.96 13.72
N SER A 49 1.33 2.15 13.50
CA SER A 49 1.40 0.78 14.02
C SER A 49 1.33 0.73 15.54
N LEU A 50 2.02 1.64 16.23
CA LEU A 50 1.96 1.77 17.69
C LEU A 50 0.55 2.14 18.15
N LEU A 51 -0.07 3.15 17.53
CA LEU A 51 -1.43 3.56 17.85
C LEU A 51 -2.44 2.41 17.65
N VAL A 52 -2.33 1.70 16.52
CA VAL A 52 -3.21 0.57 16.20
C VAL A 52 -3.00 -0.59 17.18
N MET A 53 -1.74 -0.90 17.52
CA MET A 53 -1.41 -1.96 18.45
C MET A 53 -1.91 -1.66 19.87
N THR A 54 -1.76 -0.42 20.36
CA THR A 54 -2.20 -0.05 21.71
C THR A 54 -3.72 0.01 21.85
N LEU A 55 -4.44 0.44 20.81
CA LEU A 55 -5.90 0.48 20.83
C LEU A 55 -6.55 -0.90 20.76
N TYR A 56 -5.92 -1.86 20.05
CA TYR A 56 -6.50 -3.19 19.78
C TYR A 56 -5.72 -4.34 20.44
N LEU A 57 -5.07 -4.07 21.56
CA LEU A 57 -4.19 -5.02 22.23
C LEU A 57 -4.99 -6.24 22.74
N GLY A 58 -4.57 -7.44 22.34
CA GLY A 58 -5.19 -8.72 22.78
C GLY A 58 -6.63 -8.95 22.29
N ILE A 59 -7.09 -8.18 21.30
CA ILE A 59 -8.44 -8.30 20.75
C ILE A 59 -8.57 -9.50 19.80
N GLY A 60 -7.48 -9.92 19.15
CA GLY A 60 -7.50 -10.86 18.04
C GLY A 60 -7.94 -12.30 18.36
N ASP A 61 -7.79 -12.74 19.62
CA ASP A 61 -8.13 -14.10 20.07
C ASP A 61 -9.62 -14.23 20.46
N ASN A 62 -10.28 -13.13 20.81
CA ASN A 62 -11.67 -13.13 21.27
C ASN A 62 -12.64 -12.91 20.12
N LEU A 63 -13.10 -13.98 19.49
CA LEU A 63 -14.00 -13.93 18.32
C LEU A 63 -15.49 -13.73 18.64
N ALA A 64 -15.83 -13.26 19.84
CA ALA A 64 -17.21 -12.98 20.22
C ALA A 64 -17.92 -12.04 19.21
N PRO A 65 -19.23 -12.20 18.95
CA PRO A 65 -19.98 -11.40 17.97
C PRO A 65 -19.83 -9.88 18.08
N SER A 66 -19.65 -9.36 19.30
CA SER A 66 -19.40 -7.94 19.55
C SER A 66 -18.02 -7.46 19.08
N ASN A 67 -17.04 -8.36 19.04
CA ASN A 67 -15.64 -8.05 18.74
C ASN A 67 -15.27 -8.25 17.27
N LEU A 68 -16.08 -8.98 16.49
CA LEU A 68 -15.88 -9.12 15.04
C LEU A 68 -15.80 -7.77 14.31
N ILE A 69 -16.58 -6.78 14.74
CA ILE A 69 -16.57 -5.44 14.15
C ILE A 69 -15.24 -4.75 14.42
N ASN A 70 -14.71 -4.85 15.64
CA ASN A 70 -13.41 -4.27 16.02
C ASN A 70 -12.26 -4.91 15.23
N ILE A 71 -12.25 -6.24 15.11
CA ILE A 71 -11.26 -6.97 14.32
C ILE A 71 -11.34 -6.57 12.83
N SER A 72 -12.55 -6.45 12.28
CA SER A 72 -12.75 -6.03 10.90
C SER A 72 -12.29 -4.59 10.67
N ALA A 73 -12.56 -3.70 11.62
CA ALA A 73 -12.18 -2.29 11.59
C ALA A 73 -10.66 -2.10 11.69
N VAL A 74 -9.98 -2.84 12.56
CA VAL A 74 -8.52 -2.74 12.71
C VAL A 74 -7.79 -3.25 11.46
N LEU A 75 -8.28 -4.35 10.87
CA LEU A 75 -7.75 -4.86 9.60
C LEU A 75 -8.00 -3.88 8.44
N PHE A 76 -9.15 -3.21 8.44
CA PHE A 76 -9.45 -2.16 7.46
C PHE A 76 -8.53 -0.95 7.62
N MET A 77 -8.37 -0.46 8.85
CA MET A 77 -7.44 0.62 9.17
C MET A 77 -6.01 0.27 8.77
N TRP A 78 -5.57 -0.95 9.06
CA TRP A 78 -4.26 -1.46 8.66
C TRP A 78 -4.06 -1.40 7.14
N SER A 79 -4.99 -1.94 6.36
CA SER A 79 -4.92 -1.85 4.89
C SER A 79 -4.96 -0.41 4.39
N ALA A 80 -5.76 0.46 5.01
CA ALA A 80 -5.86 1.89 4.68
C ALA A 80 -4.55 2.67 4.89
N THR A 81 -3.75 2.31 5.90
CA THR A 81 -2.46 2.99 6.19
C THR A 81 -1.51 3.01 4.98
N THR A 82 -1.56 1.98 4.14
CA THR A 82 -0.71 1.87 2.94
C THR A 82 -1.08 2.92 1.89
N GLY A 83 -2.35 3.34 1.81
CA GLY A 83 -2.79 4.43 0.94
C GLY A 83 -2.33 5.80 1.41
N PHE A 84 -2.30 6.04 2.72
CA PHE A 84 -1.85 7.32 3.30
C PHE A 84 -0.33 7.47 3.31
N SER A 85 0.41 6.38 3.58
CA SER A 85 1.88 6.40 3.57
C SER A 85 2.45 6.73 2.18
N ALA A 86 1.68 6.53 1.11
CA ALA A 86 2.03 6.94 -0.25
C ALA A 86 2.43 8.43 -0.36
N ALA A 87 1.87 9.30 0.47
CA ALA A 87 2.17 10.74 0.46
C ALA A 87 3.65 11.05 0.79
N ALA A 88 4.30 10.24 1.62
CA ALA A 88 5.70 10.47 2.02
C ALA A 88 6.69 10.33 0.86
N TYR A 89 6.32 9.65 -0.23
CA TYR A 89 7.21 9.38 -1.37
C TYR A 89 7.15 10.47 -2.44
N VAL A 90 6.07 11.26 -2.48
CA VAL A 90 5.84 12.33 -3.47
C VAL A 90 7.00 13.34 -3.54
N PRO A 91 7.48 13.91 -2.41
CA PRO A 91 8.53 14.92 -2.45
C PRO A 91 9.81 14.40 -3.09
N SER A 92 10.12 13.12 -2.89
CA SER A 92 11.34 12.52 -3.44
C SER A 92 11.38 12.56 -4.97
N LEU A 93 10.24 12.43 -5.66
CA LEU A 93 10.20 12.48 -7.12
C LEU A 93 10.11 13.93 -7.62
N VAL A 94 9.31 14.76 -6.97
CA VAL A 94 9.09 16.16 -7.39
C VAL A 94 10.36 17.00 -7.21
N LEU A 95 11.04 16.87 -6.07
CA LEU A 95 12.26 17.63 -5.76
C LEU A 95 13.47 17.18 -6.60
N GLU A 96 13.55 15.91 -6.95
CA GLU A 96 14.67 15.37 -7.75
C GLU A 96 14.49 15.59 -9.27
N ARG A 97 13.29 15.98 -9.72
CA ARG A 97 12.97 16.15 -11.14
C ARG A 97 13.92 17.11 -11.89
N PRO A 98 14.28 18.30 -11.37
CA PRO A 98 15.17 19.22 -12.10
C PRO A 98 16.55 18.61 -12.35
N LEU A 99 17.07 17.86 -11.37
CA LEU A 99 18.33 17.14 -11.49
C LEU A 99 18.21 16.02 -12.53
N PHE A 100 17.13 15.23 -12.48
CA PHE A 100 16.85 14.18 -13.45
C PHE A 100 16.78 14.70 -14.89
N VAL A 101 16.11 15.83 -15.13
CA VAL A 101 16.00 16.43 -16.48
C VAL A 101 17.37 16.86 -17.00
N ARG A 102 18.22 17.42 -16.14
CA ARG A 102 19.60 17.77 -16.51
C ARG A 102 20.40 16.53 -16.89
N GLU A 103 20.43 15.53 -16.01
CA GLU A 103 21.17 14.28 -16.23
C GLU A 103 20.68 13.51 -17.46
N ARG A 104 19.38 13.62 -17.77
CA ARG A 104 18.79 13.05 -18.99
C ARG A 104 19.19 13.81 -20.25
N ASN A 105 19.24 15.15 -20.20
CA ASN A 105 19.68 15.97 -21.33
C ASN A 105 21.17 15.72 -21.66
N ASP A 106 21.97 15.41 -20.64
CA ASP A 106 23.38 15.01 -20.77
C ASP A 106 23.54 13.56 -21.27
N GLY A 107 22.44 12.79 -21.39
CA GLY A 107 22.45 11.43 -21.92
C GLY A 107 23.02 10.36 -20.98
N LEU A 108 22.97 10.58 -19.67
CA LEU A 108 23.56 9.67 -18.67
C LEU A 108 22.74 8.39 -18.43
N PHE A 109 21.41 8.47 -18.40
CA PHE A 109 20.51 7.33 -18.16
C PHE A 109 19.09 7.56 -18.69
N HIS A 110 18.37 6.45 -18.95
CA HIS A 110 16.96 6.48 -19.38
C HIS A 110 16.01 6.75 -18.21
N ALA A 111 14.81 7.29 -18.50
CA ALA A 111 13.74 7.42 -17.51
C ALA A 111 13.36 6.09 -16.86
N THR A 112 13.28 5.02 -17.66
CA THR A 112 12.92 3.69 -17.17
C THR A 112 13.96 3.18 -16.18
N THR A 113 15.24 3.33 -16.48
CA THR A 113 16.35 2.99 -15.58
C THR A 113 16.27 3.75 -14.26
N TYR A 114 16.02 5.07 -14.31
CA TYR A 114 15.87 5.91 -13.13
C TYR A 114 14.68 5.48 -12.26
N LEU A 115 13.50 5.31 -12.86
CA LEU A 115 12.28 4.93 -12.14
C LEU A 115 12.41 3.53 -11.53
N THR A 116 12.95 2.56 -12.26
CA THR A 116 13.16 1.20 -11.74
C THR A 116 14.15 1.18 -10.59
N ALA A 117 15.26 1.93 -10.71
CA ALA A 117 16.24 2.02 -9.62
C ALA A 117 15.62 2.66 -8.36
N LYS A 118 14.83 3.73 -8.53
CA LYS A 118 14.09 4.35 -7.43
C LYS A 118 13.08 3.42 -6.77
N LEU A 119 12.26 2.73 -7.57
CA LEU A 119 11.28 1.79 -7.04
C LEU A 119 11.96 0.66 -6.26
N LEU A 120 13.06 0.12 -6.78
CA LEU A 120 13.81 -0.94 -6.11
C LEU A 120 14.40 -0.46 -4.77
N ASP A 121 14.94 0.76 -4.73
CA ASP A 121 15.44 1.38 -3.51
C ASP A 121 14.35 1.49 -2.43
N GLU A 122 13.20 2.05 -2.79
CA GLU A 122 12.06 2.16 -1.88
C GLU A 122 11.57 0.79 -1.40
N ILE A 123 11.46 -0.19 -2.30
CA ILE A 123 11.00 -1.55 -1.92
C ILE A 123 11.96 -2.18 -0.92
N MET A 124 13.27 -1.99 -1.07
CA MET A 124 14.27 -2.57 -0.16
C MET A 124 14.15 -2.01 1.26
N ILE A 125 14.04 -0.67 1.40
CA ILE A 125 13.85 -0.03 2.70
C ILE A 125 12.53 -0.49 3.33
N ASN A 126 11.46 -0.45 2.54
CA ASN A 126 10.12 -0.74 3.04
C ASN A 126 9.94 -2.23 3.36
N ALA A 127 10.60 -3.15 2.66
CA ALA A 127 10.52 -4.58 2.98
C ALA A 127 11.07 -4.88 4.39
N VAL A 128 12.23 -4.32 4.72
CA VAL A 128 12.84 -4.52 6.05
C VAL A 128 12.01 -3.83 7.14
N ALA A 129 11.61 -2.57 6.92
CA ALA A 129 10.81 -1.83 7.88
C ALA A 129 9.42 -2.46 8.08
N ALA A 130 8.74 -2.85 6.99
CA ALA A 130 7.43 -3.48 7.04
C ALA A 130 7.47 -4.81 7.78
N LEU A 131 8.56 -5.57 7.72
CA LEU A 131 8.66 -6.85 8.43
C LEU A 131 8.61 -6.64 9.94
N GLY A 132 9.40 -5.70 10.46
CA GLY A 132 9.40 -5.38 11.89
C GLY A 132 8.08 -4.80 12.37
N ILE A 133 7.52 -3.85 11.60
CA ILE A 133 6.26 -3.16 11.94
C ILE A 133 5.08 -4.14 11.85
N ALA A 134 5.01 -4.97 10.81
CA ALA A 134 3.96 -5.97 10.68
C ALA A 134 4.05 -7.02 11.79
N ALA A 135 5.26 -7.48 12.15
CA ALA A 135 5.42 -8.43 13.25
C ALA A 135 4.95 -7.83 14.57
N PHE A 136 5.37 -6.59 14.86
CA PHE A 136 4.95 -5.87 16.06
C PHE A 136 3.42 -5.75 16.17
N THR A 137 2.74 -5.34 15.09
CA THR A 137 1.27 -5.23 15.08
C THR A 137 0.58 -6.60 15.12
N PHE A 138 1.08 -7.59 14.37
CA PHE A 138 0.47 -8.92 14.29
C PHE A 138 0.47 -9.63 15.64
N TYR A 139 1.62 -9.67 16.30
CA TYR A 139 1.76 -10.30 17.61
C TYR A 139 1.15 -9.44 18.73
N GLY A 140 1.19 -8.11 18.62
CA GLY A 140 0.58 -7.21 19.61
C GLY A 140 -0.95 -7.29 19.68
N ILE A 141 -1.62 -7.39 18.53
CA ILE A 141 -3.08 -7.56 18.46
C ILE A 141 -3.49 -9.02 18.76
N GLN A 142 -2.54 -9.96 18.69
CA GLN A 142 -2.78 -11.41 18.73
C GLN A 142 -3.67 -11.87 17.56
N LEU A 143 -3.35 -11.40 16.35
CA LEU A 143 -4.01 -11.82 15.12
C LEU A 143 -3.77 -13.32 14.88
N LEU A 144 -4.75 -13.97 14.25
CA LEU A 144 -4.78 -15.42 14.07
C LEU A 144 -4.19 -15.81 12.70
N ASN A 145 -3.82 -17.09 12.60
CA ASN A 145 -3.35 -17.75 11.38
C ASN A 145 -2.00 -17.24 10.85
N SER A 146 -1.88 -16.93 9.55
CA SER A 146 -0.58 -16.78 8.89
C SER A 146 -0.06 -15.35 8.95
N PHE A 147 1.07 -15.14 9.64
CA PHE A 147 1.83 -13.89 9.57
C PHE A 147 2.30 -13.57 8.14
N GLY A 148 2.66 -14.59 7.36
CA GLY A 148 3.17 -14.40 6.00
C GLY A 148 2.16 -13.72 5.07
N VAL A 149 0.88 -14.10 5.15
CA VAL A 149 -0.19 -13.45 4.36
C VAL A 149 -0.38 -11.99 4.80
N PHE A 150 -0.33 -11.73 6.11
CA PHE A 150 -0.43 -10.38 6.66
C PHE A 150 0.72 -9.48 6.16
N TYR A 151 1.96 -9.95 6.27
CA TYR A 151 3.14 -9.23 5.79
C TYR A 151 3.13 -9.02 4.26
N VAL A 152 2.84 -10.06 3.47
CA VAL A 152 2.81 -9.95 2.00
C VAL A 152 1.72 -8.98 1.54
N SER A 153 0.52 -9.02 2.14
CA SER A 153 -0.55 -8.09 1.81
C SER A 153 -0.18 -6.63 2.12
N TYR A 154 0.60 -6.41 3.17
CA TYR A 154 1.05 -5.09 3.60
C TYR A 154 2.16 -4.55 2.68
N ILE A 155 3.20 -5.34 2.40
CA ILE A 155 4.29 -4.89 1.50
C ILE A 155 3.79 -4.66 0.07
N VAL A 156 2.89 -5.50 -0.44
CA VAL A 156 2.26 -5.29 -1.76
C VAL A 156 1.45 -4.00 -1.75
N GLY A 157 0.69 -3.72 -0.68
CA GLY A 157 -0.04 -2.46 -0.51
C GLY A 157 0.89 -1.25 -0.56
N ILE A 158 2.03 -1.30 0.14
CA ILE A 158 3.05 -0.24 0.12
C ILE A 158 3.63 -0.06 -1.30
N CYS A 159 4.01 -1.15 -1.98
CA CYS A 159 4.56 -1.10 -3.33
C CYS A 159 3.59 -0.44 -4.33
N VAL A 160 2.30 -0.78 -4.24
CA VAL A 160 1.25 -0.16 -5.08
C VAL A 160 1.06 1.31 -4.70
N GLY A 161 1.06 1.63 -3.41
CA GLY A 161 1.00 3.00 -2.91
C GLY A 161 2.15 3.88 -3.42
N ILE A 162 3.40 3.39 -3.36
CA ILE A 162 4.58 4.09 -3.89
C ILE A 162 4.45 4.30 -5.40
N SER A 163 4.07 3.25 -6.13
CA SER A 163 3.90 3.32 -7.60
C SER A 163 2.85 4.36 -7.98
N MET A 164 1.76 4.43 -7.21
CA MET A 164 0.71 5.43 -7.41
C MET A 164 1.17 6.83 -7.05
N ALA A 165 1.90 7.00 -5.95
CA ALA A 165 2.48 8.29 -5.57
C ALA A 165 3.42 8.83 -6.66
N TYR A 166 4.25 7.97 -7.25
CA TYR A 166 5.11 8.34 -8.37
C TYR A 166 4.33 8.63 -9.65
N PHE A 167 3.23 7.90 -9.89
CA PHE A 167 2.34 8.19 -11.01
C PHE A 167 1.74 9.60 -10.87
N VAL A 168 1.13 9.91 -9.72
CA VAL A 168 0.58 11.25 -9.44
C VAL A 168 1.67 12.31 -9.49
N ALA A 169 2.81 12.06 -8.85
CA ALA A 169 3.92 12.98 -8.84
C ALA A 169 4.45 13.25 -10.26
N SER A 170 4.39 12.29 -11.20
CA SER A 170 4.84 12.50 -12.59
C SER A 170 3.98 13.50 -13.36
N PHE A 171 2.67 13.56 -13.11
CA PHE A 171 1.75 14.51 -13.74
C PHE A 171 1.70 15.86 -13.01
N ALA A 172 2.02 15.90 -11.72
CA ALA A 172 1.98 17.12 -10.93
C ALA A 172 3.06 18.13 -11.39
N PRO A 173 2.69 19.39 -11.67
CA PRO A 173 3.64 20.42 -12.08
C PRO A 173 4.49 20.94 -10.91
N ASN A 174 3.92 21.00 -9.71
CA ASN A 174 4.55 21.47 -8.48
C ASN A 174 4.17 20.56 -7.29
N MET A 175 4.84 20.78 -6.15
CA MET A 175 4.62 19.98 -4.94
C MET A 175 3.24 20.23 -4.32
N ASP A 176 2.70 21.45 -4.46
CA ASP A 176 1.38 21.81 -3.92
C ASP A 176 0.26 21.00 -4.57
N VAL A 177 0.27 20.87 -5.90
CA VAL A 177 -0.72 20.04 -6.61
C VAL A 177 -0.58 18.58 -6.22
N ALA A 178 0.65 18.08 -6.09
CA ALA A 178 0.88 16.69 -5.70
C ALA A 178 0.35 16.40 -4.27
N ASN A 179 0.59 17.31 -3.33
CA ASN A 179 0.11 17.22 -1.95
C ASN A 179 -1.41 17.35 -1.83
N ALA A 180 -2.09 18.00 -2.78
CA ALA A 180 -3.54 18.03 -2.85
C ALA A 180 -4.14 16.73 -3.41
N VAL A 181 -3.53 16.15 -4.45
CA VAL A 181 -4.11 15.00 -5.18
C VAL A 181 -3.94 13.68 -4.43
N VAL A 182 -2.80 13.46 -3.76
CA VAL A 182 -2.54 12.17 -3.11
C VAL A 182 -3.52 11.84 -1.97
N PRO A 183 -3.85 12.78 -1.05
CA PRO A 183 -4.85 12.51 -0.02
C PRO A 183 -6.25 12.26 -0.59
N ILE A 184 -6.64 12.98 -1.66
CA ILE A 184 -7.92 12.75 -2.35
C ILE A 184 -7.97 11.31 -2.85
N TYR A 185 -6.90 10.84 -3.50
CA TYR A 185 -6.81 9.46 -3.94
C TYR A 185 -6.86 8.46 -2.77
N ALA A 186 -6.10 8.69 -1.70
CA ALA A 186 -6.09 7.83 -0.53
C ALA A 186 -7.49 7.69 0.11
N VAL A 187 -8.24 8.78 0.19
CA VAL A 187 -9.63 8.78 0.68
C VAL A 187 -10.56 8.00 -0.26
N THR A 188 -10.39 8.12 -1.57
CA THR A 188 -11.22 7.35 -2.51
C THR A 188 -11.06 5.83 -2.33
N LEU A 189 -9.86 5.33 -2.00
CA LEU A 189 -9.64 3.91 -1.71
C LEU A 189 -10.47 3.42 -0.50
N LEU A 190 -10.70 4.27 0.50
CA LEU A 190 -11.47 3.88 1.70
C LEU A 190 -12.92 3.54 1.36
N PHE A 191 -13.53 4.27 0.43
CA PHE A 191 -14.92 4.06 0.04
C PHE A 191 -15.13 2.76 -0.73
N PHE A 192 -14.14 2.34 -1.52
CA PHE A 192 -14.26 1.22 -2.46
C PHE A 192 -13.62 -0.08 -1.99
N ALA A 193 -12.94 -0.05 -0.84
CA ALA A 193 -12.33 -1.22 -0.21
C ALA A 193 -13.34 -2.26 0.31
N GLY A 194 -14.61 -1.89 0.51
CA GLY A 194 -15.71 -2.81 0.81
C GLY A 194 -16.11 -2.92 2.30
N PHE A 195 -15.46 -2.16 3.18
CA PHE A 195 -15.81 -2.06 4.60
C PHE A 195 -16.91 -1.03 4.85
N LEU A 196 -16.75 0.21 4.35
CA LEU A 196 -17.72 1.29 4.54
C LEU A 196 -19.03 1.05 3.77
N ILE A 197 -18.91 0.61 2.51
CA ILE A 197 -20.04 0.26 1.66
C ILE A 197 -19.83 -1.17 1.18
N ARG A 198 -20.87 -2.01 1.33
CA ARG A 198 -20.86 -3.36 0.78
C ARG A 198 -20.71 -3.28 -0.73
N LEU A 199 -19.78 -4.05 -1.28
CA LEU A 199 -19.46 -4.05 -2.71
C LEU A 199 -20.66 -4.40 -3.63
N SER A 200 -21.67 -5.11 -3.13
CA SER A 200 -22.92 -5.40 -3.85
C SER A 200 -23.88 -4.20 -3.93
N GLN A 201 -23.73 -3.22 -3.04
CA GLN A 201 -24.54 -2.00 -3.00
C GLN A 201 -23.88 -0.83 -3.76
N ILE A 202 -22.69 -1.05 -4.35
CA ILE A 202 -22.02 -0.03 -5.16
C ILE A 202 -22.80 0.15 -6.47
N PRO A 203 -23.17 1.39 -6.83
CA PRO A 203 -23.84 1.66 -8.09
C PRO A 203 -23.06 1.14 -9.31
N PRO A 204 -23.73 0.64 -10.37
CA PRO A 204 -23.05 0.02 -11.51
C PRO A 204 -21.98 0.91 -12.17
N TRP A 205 -22.18 2.23 -12.20
CA TRP A 205 -21.25 3.20 -12.77
C TRP A 205 -19.95 3.38 -11.98
N TRP A 206 -19.92 3.03 -10.69
CA TRP A 206 -18.71 3.07 -9.85
C TRP A 206 -18.06 1.69 -9.64
N LYS A 207 -18.69 0.63 -10.14
CA LYS A 207 -18.24 -0.76 -9.89
C LYS A 207 -16.82 -1.02 -10.43
N TRP A 208 -16.43 -0.36 -11.53
CA TRP A 208 -15.09 -0.48 -12.12
C TRP A 208 -13.97 -0.05 -11.16
N TYR A 209 -14.18 1.04 -10.40
CA TYR A 209 -13.16 1.58 -9.51
C TYR A 209 -12.84 0.60 -8.38
N SER A 210 -13.86 -0.08 -7.85
CA SER A 210 -13.67 -1.14 -6.86
C SER A 210 -12.83 -2.32 -7.35
N TYR A 211 -12.73 -2.57 -8.66
CA TYR A 211 -11.86 -3.63 -9.18
C TYR A 211 -10.39 -3.21 -9.29
N ILE A 212 -10.13 -1.91 -9.41
CA ILE A 212 -8.78 -1.33 -9.50
C ILE A 212 -8.22 -1.05 -8.10
N ASP A 213 -9.09 -0.73 -7.15
CA ASP A 213 -8.72 -0.44 -5.77
C ASP A 213 -7.98 -1.61 -5.11
N PHE A 214 -6.71 -1.37 -4.77
CA PHE A 214 -5.86 -2.36 -4.13
C PHE A 214 -6.21 -2.58 -2.65
N ALA A 215 -6.80 -1.58 -1.98
CA ALA A 215 -7.17 -1.66 -0.57
C ALA A 215 -8.25 -2.72 -0.35
N ARG A 216 -9.16 -2.90 -1.32
CA ARG A 216 -10.12 -4.03 -1.37
C ARG A 216 -9.43 -5.38 -1.27
N TYR A 217 -8.40 -5.61 -2.08
CA TYR A 217 -7.71 -6.90 -2.13
C TYR A 217 -6.84 -7.11 -0.89
N SER A 218 -6.16 -6.07 -0.42
CA SER A 218 -5.38 -6.11 0.82
C SER A 218 -6.27 -6.47 2.01
N TRP A 219 -7.37 -5.74 2.20
CA TRP A 219 -8.30 -5.96 3.29
C TRP A 219 -8.98 -7.33 3.20
N GLY A 220 -9.44 -7.72 2.01
CA GLY A 220 -10.02 -9.05 1.79
C GLY A 220 -9.05 -10.20 2.10
N ALA A 221 -7.78 -10.05 1.74
CA ALA A 221 -6.75 -11.07 2.02
C ALA A 221 -6.51 -11.25 3.52
N VAL A 222 -6.38 -10.15 4.27
CA VAL A 222 -6.17 -10.22 5.73
C VAL A 222 -7.42 -10.68 6.48
N MET A 223 -8.62 -10.32 6.01
CA MET A 223 -9.88 -10.83 6.54
C MET A 223 -10.01 -12.35 6.36
N ILE A 224 -9.77 -12.85 5.14
CA ILE A 224 -9.78 -14.30 4.88
C ILE A 224 -8.72 -15.00 5.74
N ASN A 225 -7.55 -14.38 5.89
CA ASN A 225 -6.50 -14.93 6.74
C ASN A 225 -6.94 -15.01 8.21
N GLN A 226 -7.57 -13.97 8.77
CA GLN A 226 -8.00 -13.95 10.18
C GLN A 226 -9.10 -14.98 10.47
N PHE A 227 -10.10 -15.10 9.59
CA PHE A 227 -11.28 -15.94 9.85
C PHE A 227 -11.20 -17.35 9.22
N LYS A 228 -10.04 -17.77 8.71
CA LYS A 228 -9.89 -19.03 7.94
C LYS A 228 -10.36 -20.29 8.68
N ASN A 229 -10.14 -20.37 10.00
CA ASN A 229 -10.33 -21.58 10.81
C ASN A 229 -11.51 -21.50 11.79
N HIS A 230 -12.27 -20.40 11.81
CA HIS A 230 -13.37 -20.21 12.74
C HIS A 230 -14.72 -20.30 12.03
N GLU A 231 -15.40 -21.43 12.23
CA GLU A 231 -16.80 -21.65 11.87
C GLU A 231 -17.66 -21.44 13.12
N GLU A 232 -18.02 -20.20 13.47
CA GLU A 232 -18.98 -19.99 14.56
C GLU A 232 -20.41 -20.38 14.15
N PRO A 233 -21.26 -20.92 15.04
CA PRO A 233 -22.65 -21.23 14.73
C PRO A 233 -23.50 -19.96 14.51
N TRP A 234 -24.46 -20.04 13.59
CA TRP A 234 -25.41 -18.98 13.25
C TRP A 234 -26.27 -18.53 14.45
N ILE A 235 -25.92 -17.41 15.10
CA ILE A 235 -26.84 -16.68 15.98
C ILE A 235 -27.75 -15.83 15.10
N GLY A 236 -28.85 -16.42 14.62
CA GLY A 236 -29.75 -15.68 13.73
C GLY A 236 -31.02 -16.39 13.26
N ARG A 237 -31.58 -17.33 14.04
CA ARG A 237 -33.01 -17.74 14.07
C ARG A 237 -33.14 -19.10 14.76
N PRO A 238 -34.07 -19.28 15.73
CA PRO A 238 -34.38 -20.61 16.23
C PRO A 238 -35.01 -21.44 15.09
N GLY A 239 -34.51 -22.65 14.85
CA GLY A 239 -35.10 -23.61 13.90
C GLY A 239 -34.34 -23.90 12.59
N GLN A 240 -33.04 -23.64 12.51
CA GLN A 240 -32.20 -24.07 11.37
C GLN A 240 -30.92 -24.79 11.85
N GLU A 241 -31.10 -25.88 12.58
CA GLU A 241 -30.01 -26.83 12.88
C GLU A 241 -29.61 -27.55 11.58
N GLY A 242 -28.41 -27.25 11.05
CA GLY A 242 -27.81 -28.06 9.98
C GLY A 242 -27.16 -27.32 8.81
N LYS A 243 -27.25 -25.99 8.70
CA LYS A 243 -26.54 -25.25 7.64
C LYS A 243 -25.24 -24.63 8.16
N ARG A 244 -24.15 -25.37 7.93
CA ARG A 244 -22.77 -25.04 8.30
C ARG A 244 -22.33 -23.65 7.81
N PHE A 245 -21.60 -22.95 8.68
CA PHE A 245 -21.14 -21.56 8.53
C PHE A 245 -20.07 -21.34 7.45
N ARG A 246 -19.71 -22.36 6.65
CA ARG A 246 -18.90 -22.21 5.42
C ARG A 246 -19.54 -21.25 4.42
N VAL A 247 -20.85 -21.03 4.51
CA VAL A 247 -21.58 -20.25 3.52
C VAL A 247 -21.61 -18.77 3.91
N PHE A 248 -21.82 -18.33 5.15
CA PHE A 248 -22.09 -16.90 5.34
C PHE A 248 -20.85 -15.99 5.30
N VAL A 249 -19.72 -16.29 5.95
CA VAL A 249 -18.52 -15.41 5.81
C VAL A 249 -17.87 -15.61 4.45
N PHE A 250 -17.76 -16.84 3.96
CA PHE A 250 -17.18 -17.08 2.63
C PHE A 250 -18.10 -16.59 1.51
N VAL A 251 -19.43 -16.71 1.60
CA VAL A 251 -20.38 -16.15 0.62
C VAL A 251 -20.64 -14.68 0.87
N VAL A 252 -20.56 -14.10 2.06
CA VAL A 252 -20.66 -12.64 2.24
C VAL A 252 -19.37 -11.98 1.81
N VAL A 253 -18.19 -12.47 2.20
CA VAL A 253 -16.90 -11.97 1.70
C VAL A 253 -16.73 -12.28 0.21
N MET A 254 -17.14 -13.45 -0.30
CA MET A 254 -17.18 -13.67 -1.77
C MET A 254 -18.31 -12.94 -2.47
N LYS A 255 -19.47 -12.62 -1.87
CA LYS A 255 -20.54 -11.83 -2.51
C LYS A 255 -20.21 -10.36 -2.53
N ILE A 256 -19.57 -9.89 -1.46
CA ILE A 256 -18.88 -8.62 -1.41
C ILE A 256 -17.81 -8.65 -2.52
N LEU A 257 -16.87 -9.59 -2.54
CA LEU A 257 -15.83 -9.65 -3.57
C LEU A 257 -16.29 -10.06 -4.99
N ARG A 258 -17.48 -10.65 -5.21
CA ARG A 258 -18.01 -11.01 -6.54
C ARG A 258 -19.18 -10.14 -7.00
N GLY A 259 -19.66 -9.20 -6.18
CA GLY A 259 -20.76 -8.30 -6.52
C GLY A 259 -22.03 -9.03 -6.97
N ARG A 260 -22.44 -10.07 -6.23
CA ARG A 260 -23.73 -10.80 -6.36
C ARG A 260 -24.44 -10.88 -5.01
#